data_AF-A0A2D4FQB9-F1
#
_entry.id   AF-A0A2D4FQB9-F1
#
_cell.length_a   1.000
_cell.length_b   1.000
_cell.length_c   1.000
_cell.angle_alpha   90.00
_cell.angle_beta   90.00
_cell.angle_gamma   90.00
#
_symmetry.space_group_name_H-M   'P 1'
#
loop_
_entity.id
_entity.type
_entity.pdbx_description
1 polymer ?
#
loop_
_entity_poly.entity_id
_entity_poly.type
_entity_poly.pdbx_seq_one_letter_code
_entity_poly.pdbx_strand_id
1 'polypeptide(L)'
;SNWKKENKPHVLLFDHMPLAPLLYKLTAFAYREYLSFGYVYVGLQGTEELSRQYNINVYTPTMMVFKEQVEKPADVIQARQMRKQLIDDFLSQNKFLLASRLTSQKLFRELCPVKKTHR
;
A
#
# COMPACT_ATOMS: atom_id res chain seq x y z
N SER A 1 14.62 12.43 7.92
CA SER A 1 13.81 11.53 7.07
C SER A 1 12.46 12.17 6.74
N ASN A 2 12.06 12.18 5.46
CA ASN A 2 10.85 12.87 4.98
C ASN A 2 9.52 12.12 5.27
N TRP A 3 9.57 10.88 5.77
CA TRP A 3 8.37 10.07 6.08
C TRP A 3 7.39 10.76 7.04
N LYS A 4 7.87 11.62 7.95
CA LYS A 4 7.00 12.40 8.87
C LYS A 4 6.16 13.48 8.18
N LYS A 5 6.58 13.90 6.98
CA LYS A 5 5.89 14.87 6.12
C LYS A 5 4.94 14.16 5.13
N GLU A 6 5.13 12.86 4.90
CA GLU A 6 4.25 12.06 4.06
C GLU A 6 2.97 11.71 4.83
N ASN A 7 1.83 11.93 4.18
CA ASN A 7 0.51 11.80 4.80
C ASN A 7 -0.33 10.69 4.15
N LYS A 8 0.35 9.71 3.54
CA LYS A 8 -0.28 8.57 2.89
C LYS A 8 0.36 7.29 3.42
N PRO A 9 -0.42 6.22 3.65
CA PRO A 9 0.15 4.90 3.81
C PRO A 9 0.96 4.50 2.56
N HIS A 10 2.00 3.72 2.77
CA HIS A 10 2.91 3.22 1.74
C HIS A 10 2.64 1.75 1.48
N VAL A 11 2.45 1.40 0.22
CA VAL A 11 2.24 0.02 -0.23
C VAL A 11 3.50 -0.44 -0.94
N LEU A 12 4.06 -1.56 -0.52
CA LEU A 12 5.18 -2.21 -1.20
C LEU A 12 4.73 -3.58 -1.70
N LEU A 13 4.95 -3.84 -2.98
CA LEU A 13 4.80 -5.18 -3.57
C LEU A 13 6.19 -5.76 -3.83
N PHE A 14 6.48 -6.88 -3.17
CA PHE A 14 7.65 -7.71 -3.41
C PHE A 14 7.27 -8.84 -4.35
N ASP A 15 8.01 -8.98 -5.45
CA ASP A 15 7.79 -10.03 -6.42
C ASP A 15 9.12 -10.42 -7.12
N HIS A 16 9.18 -11.64 -7.64
CA HIS A 16 10.29 -12.17 -8.44
C HIS A 16 10.24 -11.72 -9.90
N MET A 17 9.20 -11.02 -10.32
CA MET A 17 9.15 -10.45 -11.66
C MET A 17 9.97 -9.15 -11.70
N PRO A 18 10.81 -8.91 -12.72
CA PRO A 18 11.61 -7.69 -12.79
C PRO A 18 10.77 -6.43 -13.07
N LEU A 19 9.56 -6.60 -13.59
CA LEU A 19 8.65 -5.52 -13.91
C LEU A 19 7.36 -5.64 -13.11
N ALA A 20 6.93 -4.52 -12.51
CA ALA A 20 5.65 -4.43 -11.83
C ALA A 20 4.49 -4.83 -12.75
N PRO A 21 3.59 -5.75 -12.32
CA PRO A 21 2.44 -6.17 -13.11
C PRO A 21 1.54 -4.99 -13.50
N LEU A 22 0.93 -5.05 -14.70
CA LEU A 22 0.02 -4.00 -15.17
C LEU A 22 -1.12 -3.74 -14.20
N LEU A 23 -1.72 -4.80 -13.66
CA LEU A 23 -2.79 -4.69 -12.67
C LEU A 23 -2.35 -3.86 -11.46
N TYR A 24 -1.14 -4.09 -10.94
CA TYR A 24 -0.60 -3.33 -9.80
C TYR A 24 -0.43 -1.84 -10.16
N LYS A 25 0.08 -1.52 -11.36
CA LYS A 25 0.22 -0.14 -11.84
C LYS A 25 -1.14 0.57 -11.98
N LEU A 26 -2.14 -0.11 -12.54
CA LEU A 26 -3.49 0.44 -12.69
C LEU A 26 -4.15 0.69 -11.33
N THR A 27 -4.01 -0.25 -10.38
CA THR A 27 -4.51 -0.05 -9.04
C THR A 27 -3.78 1.08 -8.31
N ALA A 28 -2.45 1.17 -8.46
CA ALA A 28 -1.68 2.28 -7.90
C ALA A 28 -2.18 3.64 -8.44
N PHE A 29 -2.49 3.72 -9.74
CA PHE A 29 -3.06 4.91 -10.34
C PHE A 29 -4.46 5.25 -9.79
N ALA A 30 -5.31 4.24 -9.57
CA ALA A 30 -6.65 4.41 -9.02
C ALA A 30 -6.63 4.93 -7.57
N TYR A 31 -5.67 4.46 -6.76
CA TYR A 31 -5.52 4.82 -5.35
C TYR A 31 -4.53 5.97 -5.08
N ARG A 32 -4.00 6.63 -6.12
CA ARG A 32 -2.93 7.65 -6.01
C ARG A 32 -3.20 8.80 -5.03
N GLU A 33 -4.47 9.10 -4.76
CA GLU A 33 -4.85 10.15 -3.80
C GLU A 33 -4.76 9.71 -2.34
N TYR A 34 -4.84 8.40 -2.09
CA TYR A 34 -4.90 7.80 -0.76
C TYR A 34 -3.57 7.15 -0.36
N LEU A 35 -2.93 6.46 -1.30
CA LEU A 35 -1.81 5.56 -1.05
C LEU A 35 -0.61 5.95 -1.92
N SER A 36 0.58 5.76 -1.37
CA SER A 36 1.85 5.78 -2.10
C SER A 36 2.26 4.35 -2.42
N PHE A 37 2.80 4.09 -3.61
CA PHE A 37 3.13 2.74 -4.05
C PHE A 37 4.61 2.62 -4.39
N GLY A 38 5.21 1.50 -4.02
CA GLY A 38 6.53 1.06 -4.43
C GLY A 38 6.50 -0.39 -4.89
N TYR A 39 7.53 -0.78 -5.63
CA TYR A 39 7.70 -2.13 -6.14
C TYR A 39 9.13 -2.57 -5.91
N VAL A 40 9.30 -3.80 -5.42
CA VAL A 40 10.60 -4.38 -5.12
C VAL A 40 10.74 -5.68 -5.89
N TYR A 41 11.70 -5.70 -6.81
CA TYR A 41 12.12 -6.93 -7.47
C TYR A 41 13.08 -7.69 -6.55
N VAL A 42 12.64 -8.85 -6.05
CA VAL A 42 13.38 -9.65 -5.05
C VAL A 42 14.66 -10.29 -5.62
N GLY A 43 14.79 -10.39 -6.95
CA GLY A 43 16.00 -10.89 -7.59
C GLY A 43 17.08 -9.82 -7.84
N LEU A 44 16.89 -8.59 -7.35
CA LEU A 44 17.88 -7.51 -7.48
C LEU A 44 18.91 -7.60 -6.35
N GLN A 45 20.20 -7.49 -6.69
CA GLN A 45 21.27 -7.37 -5.69
C GLN A 45 20.99 -6.21 -4.72
N GLY A 46 21.11 -6.47 -3.43
CA GLY A 46 20.81 -5.49 -2.36
C GLY A 46 19.40 -5.59 -1.78
N THR A 47 18.50 -6.41 -2.33
CA THR A 47 17.17 -6.65 -1.73
C THR A 47 17.13 -7.82 -0.75
N GLU A 48 18.24 -8.54 -0.59
CA GLU A 48 18.38 -9.72 0.26
C GLU A 48 18.12 -9.41 1.73
N GLU A 49 18.66 -8.29 2.23
CA GLU A 49 18.49 -7.88 3.62
C GLU A 49 17.03 -7.54 3.93
N LEU A 50 16.37 -6.77 3.05
CA LEU A 50 14.95 -6.44 3.16
C LEU A 50 14.07 -7.69 3.08
N SER A 51 14.40 -8.60 2.15
CA SER A 51 13.66 -9.86 1.98
C SER A 51 13.76 -10.72 3.22
N ARG A 52 14.94 -10.79 3.85
CA ARG A 52 15.15 -11.50 5.13
C ARG A 52 14.43 -10.82 6.29
N GLN A 53 14.54 -9.49 6.41
CA GLN A 53 13.91 -8.72 7.48
C GLN A 53 12.39 -8.93 7.51
N TYR A 54 11.75 -8.96 6.35
CA TYR A 54 10.31 -9.07 6.22
C TYR A 54 9.82 -10.50 5.92
N ASN A 55 10.70 -11.50 5.99
CA ASN A 55 10.41 -12.90 5.70
C ASN A 55 9.69 -13.10 4.35
N ILE A 56 10.18 -12.43 3.31
CA ILE A 56 9.61 -12.45 1.97
C ILE A 56 9.88 -13.79 1.31
N ASN A 57 8.81 -14.45 0.84
CA ASN A 57 8.93 -15.62 0.00
C ASN A 57 9.22 -15.19 -1.44
N VAL A 58 10.38 -15.56 -1.98
CA VAL A 58 10.78 -15.23 -3.36
C VAL A 58 9.78 -15.77 -4.39
N TYR A 59 9.10 -16.88 -4.11
CA TYR A 59 8.19 -17.53 -5.06
C TYR A 59 6.73 -17.10 -4.94
N THR A 60 6.39 -16.23 -3.99
CA THR A 60 5.01 -15.77 -3.79
C THR A 60 4.96 -14.27 -3.58
N PRO A 61 4.28 -13.52 -4.48
CA PRO A 61 4.14 -12.08 -4.33
C PRO A 61 3.62 -11.71 -2.94
N THR A 62 4.29 -10.73 -2.33
CA THR A 62 3.97 -10.26 -0.99
C THR A 62 3.69 -8.76 -1.04
N MET A 63 2.48 -8.35 -0.66
CA MET A 63 2.11 -6.94 -0.56
C MET A 63 2.03 -6.53 0.90
N MET A 64 2.65 -5.40 1.23
CA MET A 64 2.75 -4.86 2.58
C MET A 64 2.28 -3.41 2.61
N VAL A 65 1.58 -3.03 3.67
CA VAL A 65 1.23 -1.64 3.94
C VAL A 65 2.01 -1.14 5.14
N PHE A 66 2.61 0.04 5.03
CA PHE A 66 3.25 0.78 6.11
C PHE A 66 2.46 2.07 6.36
N LYS A 67 2.17 2.37 7.63
CA LYS A 67 1.48 3.60 8.04
C LYS A 67 2.47 4.52 8.75
N GLU A 68 2.19 4.94 9.98
CA GLU A 68 3.07 5.82 10.76
C GLU A 68 4.34 5.11 11.24
N GLN A 69 4.27 3.80 11.53
CA GLN A 69 5.43 3.01 11.90
C GLN A 69 6.01 2.35 10.64
N VAL A 70 7.19 2.81 10.22
CA VAL A 70 7.85 2.32 9.00
C VAL A 70 8.71 1.07 9.23
N GLU A 71 8.98 0.72 10.48
CA GLU A 71 9.80 -0.45 10.84
C GLU A 71 9.03 -1.77 10.74
N LYS A 72 7.69 -1.71 10.80
CA LYS A 72 6.83 -2.88 10.77
C LYS A 72 5.62 -2.61 9.87
N PRO A 73 5.28 -3.54 8.95
CA PRO A 73 4.07 -3.39 8.17
C PRO A 73 2.82 -3.43 9.08
N ALA A 74 1.88 -2.54 8.79
CA ALA A 74 0.57 -2.51 9.42
C ALA A 74 -0.32 -3.66 8.96
N ASP A 75 -0.15 -4.12 7.72
CA ASP A 75 -0.88 -5.24 7.15
C ASP A 75 -0.07 -5.91 6.03
N VAL A 76 -0.28 -7.21 5.82
CA VAL A 76 0.47 -8.04 4.88
C VAL A 76 -0.45 -9.06 4.23
N ILE A 77 -0.39 -9.17 2.90
CA ILE A 77 -1.00 -10.27 2.16
C ILE A 77 0.02 -10.96 1.26
N GLN A 78 -0.13 -12.27 1.11
CA GLN A 78 0.68 -13.11 0.23
C GLN A 78 -0.25 -13.98 -0.60
N ALA A 79 -0.13 -13.91 -1.93
CA ALA A 79 -0.91 -14.79 -2.80
C ALA A 79 -0.18 -15.06 -4.10
N ARG A 80 -0.21 -16.33 -4.54
CA ARG A 80 0.35 -16.75 -5.84
C ARG A 80 -0.29 -16.00 -7.01
N GLN A 81 -1.56 -15.65 -6.87
CA GLN A 81 -2.29 -14.86 -7.86
C GLN A 81 -2.93 -13.65 -7.19
N MET A 82 -2.32 -12.49 -7.37
CA MET A 82 -2.83 -11.22 -6.87
C MET A 82 -3.98 -10.73 -7.76
N ARG A 83 -5.17 -11.30 -7.58
CA ARG A 83 -6.37 -10.92 -8.34
C ARG A 83 -6.82 -9.51 -7.98
N LYS A 84 -7.46 -8.82 -8.92
CA LYS A 84 -7.95 -7.44 -8.73
C LYS A 84 -8.75 -7.26 -7.45
N GLN A 85 -9.72 -8.15 -7.19
CA GLN A 85 -10.57 -8.08 -6.00
C GLN A 85 -9.74 -8.15 -4.71
N LEU A 86 -8.80 -9.10 -4.61
CA LEU A 86 -7.94 -9.24 -3.43
C LEU A 86 -7.12 -7.97 -3.18
N ILE A 87 -6.55 -7.39 -4.23
CA ILE A 87 -5.78 -6.14 -4.13
C ILE A 87 -6.71 -5.00 -3.70
N ASP A 88 -7.86 -4.83 -4.37
CA ASP A 88 -8.79 -3.74 -4.08
C ASP A 88 -9.31 -3.81 -2.63
N ASP A 89 -9.69 -5.01 -2.16
CA ASP A 89 -10.16 -5.22 -0.80
C ASP A 89 -9.07 -4.87 0.23
N PHE A 90 -7.85 -5.39 0.04
CA PHE A 90 -6.69 -5.12 0.90
C PHE A 90 -6.35 -3.63 0.98
N LEU A 91 -6.31 -2.94 -0.16
CA LEU A 91 -6.01 -1.51 -0.21
C LEU A 91 -7.13 -0.67 0.39
N SER A 92 -8.39 -1.04 0.16
CA SER A 92 -9.55 -0.31 0.69
C SER A 92 -9.58 -0.30 2.23
N GLN A 93 -9.17 -1.41 2.85
CA GLN A 93 -9.05 -1.56 4.31
C GLN A 93 -7.88 -0.76 4.89
N ASN A 94 -6.88 -0.45 4.05
CA ASN A 94 -5.62 0.13 4.46
C ASN A 94 -5.35 1.56 3.92
N LYS A 95 -6.33 2.17 3.24
CA LYS A 95 -6.18 3.47 2.56
C LYS A 95 -5.96 4.69 3.46
N PHE A 96 -6.07 4.53 4.78
CA PHE A 96 -5.92 5.61 5.76
C PHE A 96 -4.84 5.33 6.80
N LEU A 97 -4.16 6.41 7.18
CA LEU A 97 -3.31 6.49 8.36
C LEU A 97 -4.17 6.38 9.63
N LEU A 98 -3.60 5.84 10.72
CA LEU A 98 -4.28 5.80 12.03
C LEU A 98 -4.64 7.23 12.48
N ALA A 99 -3.72 8.17 12.32
CA ALA A 99 -3.93 9.60 12.52
C ALA A 99 -3.97 10.33 11.17
N SER A 100 -5.11 10.19 10.47
CA SER A 100 -5.31 10.78 9.14
C SER A 100 -5.23 12.31 9.16
N ARG A 101 -4.32 12.89 8.37
CA ARG A 101 -4.23 14.34 8.18
C ARG A 101 -5.06 14.78 6.97
N LEU A 102 -5.79 15.87 7.11
CA LEU A 102 -6.65 16.41 6.04
C LEU A 102 -5.80 17.10 4.96
N THR A 103 -5.28 16.32 4.02
CA THR A 103 -4.36 16.81 2.97
C THR A 103 -4.99 16.90 1.60
N SER A 104 -6.21 16.39 1.41
CA SER A 104 -6.97 16.53 0.17
C SER A 104 -8.46 16.71 0.45
N GLN A 105 -9.15 17.40 -0.46
CA GLN A 105 -10.59 17.61 -0.38
C GLN A 105 -11.37 16.29 -0.44
N LYS A 106 -10.86 15.31 -1.19
CA LYS A 106 -11.44 13.97 -1.32
C LYS A 106 -11.39 13.23 0.01
N LEU A 107 -10.22 13.22 0.66
CA LEU A 107 -10.02 12.61 1.97
C LEU A 107 -10.93 13.25 3.03
N PHE A 108 -11.03 14.58 3.04
CA PHE A 108 -11.94 15.29 3.95
C PHE A 108 -13.39 14.86 3.79
N ARG A 109 -13.90 14.77 2.54
CA ARG A 109 -15.30 14.38 2.29
C ARG A 109 -15.60 12.95 2.70
N GLU A 110 -14.61 12.07 2.62
CA GLU A 110 -14.76 10.67 2.97
C GLU A 110 -14.66 10.41 4.48
N LEU A 111 -13.74 11.10 5.16
CA LEU A 111 -13.58 11.00 6.62
C LEU A 111 -14.65 11.80 7.38
N CYS A 112 -15.12 12.92 6.81
CA CYS A 112 -16.09 13.82 7.41
C CYS A 112 -17.31 13.98 6.48
N PRO A 113 -18.14 12.92 6.32
CA PRO A 113 -19.32 13.01 5.47
C PRO A 113 -20.28 14.06 6.03
N VAL A 114 -20.86 14.87 5.12
CA VAL A 114 -21.88 15.84 5.50
C VAL A 114 -23.05 15.10 6.14
N LYS A 115 -23.52 15.56 7.31
CA LYS A 115 -24.73 15.03 7.91
C LYS A 115 -25.87 15.20 6.89
N LYS A 116 -26.46 14.09 6.44
CA LYS A 116 -27.72 14.14 5.71
C LYS A 116 -28.77 14.62 6.71
N THR A 117 -29.11 15.90 6.70
CA THR A 117 -30.30 16.37 7.39
C THR A 117 -31.50 15.69 6.73
N HIS A 118 -32.06 14.70 7.40
CA HIS A 118 -33.39 14.19 7.05
C HIS A 118 -34.34 15.38 7.11
N ARG A 119 -34.94 15.71 5.97
CA ARG A 119 -36.04 16.66 5.86
C ARG A 119 -37.33 15.88 5.75
#